data_AF-A0A3M1MV71-F1
#
_entry.id   AF-A0A3M1MV71-F1
#
_cell.length_a   1.000
_cell.length_b   1.000
_cell.length_c   1.000
_cell.angle_alpha   90.00
_cell.angle_beta   90.00
_cell.angle_gamma   90.00
#
_symmetry.space_group_name_H-M   'P 1'
#
loop_
_entity.id
_entity.type
_entity.pdbx_description
1 polymer ?
#
loop_
_entity_poly.entity_id
_entity_poly.type
_entity_poly.pdbx_seq_one_letter_code
_entity_poly.pdbx_strand_id
1 'polypeptide(L)'
;MDEGWGMERSAYAFQGYPPEAQHGIDISGQVRYDLLAQSLGCYGEKVDEPEQLEPALQRAVESGKPALLHVTVDKNLNAKPPGYELFRYVRTL
;
A
#
# COMPACT_ATOMS: atom_id res chain seq x y z
N MET A 1 1.62 1.70 0.61
CA MET A 1 2.09 0.49 1.30
C MET A 1 1.34 0.44 2.61
N ASP A 2 0.53 -0.60 2.76
CA ASP A 2 -0.44 -0.79 3.84
C ASP A 2 -0.01 -1.95 4.77
N GLU A 3 1.29 -2.23 4.77
CA GLU A 3 1.95 -3.24 5.61
C GLU A 3 1.38 -4.65 5.45
N GLY A 4 0.89 -5.01 4.27
CA GLY A 4 0.35 -6.35 4.08
C GLY A 4 -0.11 -6.68 2.66
N TRP A 5 -0.75 -7.84 2.58
CA TRP A 5 -1.47 -8.36 1.44
C TRP A 5 -2.91 -7.85 1.50
N GLY A 6 -3.13 -6.61 1.04
CA GLY A 6 -4.39 -5.89 1.26
C GLY A 6 -5.63 -6.57 0.65
N MET A 7 -5.49 -7.28 -0.47
CA MET A 7 -6.60 -8.01 -1.09
C MET A 7 -7.00 -9.23 -0.26
N GLU A 8 -6.03 -9.92 0.31
CA GLU A 8 -6.20 -11.09 1.18
C GLU A 8 -6.82 -10.66 2.50
N ARG A 9 -6.39 -9.51 3.07
CA ARG A 9 -7.05 -8.87 4.21
C ARG A 9 -8.53 -8.59 3.93
N SER A 10 -8.82 -8.02 2.76
CA SER A 10 -10.20 -7.77 2.31
C SER A 10 -10.99 -9.08 2.18
N ALA A 11 -10.36 -10.15 1.67
CA ALA A 11 -10.99 -11.46 1.51
C ALA A 11 -11.29 -12.15 2.84
N TYR A 12 -10.42 -12.04 3.84
CA TYR A 12 -10.68 -12.55 5.20
C TYR A 12 -11.84 -11.79 5.86
N ALA A 13 -11.79 -10.45 5.82
CA ALA A 13 -12.85 -9.61 6.37
C ALA A 13 -14.19 -9.92 5.70
N PHE A 14 -14.19 -10.11 4.38
CA PHE A 14 -15.38 -10.48 3.63
C PHE A 14 -15.96 -11.85 4.04
N GLN A 15 -15.10 -12.85 4.27
CA GLN A 15 -15.53 -14.18 4.73
C GLN A 15 -16.00 -14.18 6.20
N GLY A 16 -15.94 -13.03 6.88
CA GLY A 16 -16.36 -12.89 8.27
C GLY A 16 -15.36 -13.45 9.28
N TYR A 17 -14.10 -13.68 8.87
CA TYR A 17 -13.08 -14.10 9.82
C TYR A 17 -12.76 -12.97 10.80
N PRO A 18 -12.77 -13.25 12.11
CA PRO A 18 -12.41 -12.25 13.11
C PRO A 18 -10.90 -11.93 12.98
N PRO A 19 -10.45 -10.74 13.42
CA PRO A 19 -9.07 -10.28 13.23
C PRO A 19 -7.99 -11.29 13.69
N GLU A 20 -8.24 -11.99 14.79
CA GLU A 20 -7.34 -13.00 15.36
C GLU A 20 -7.16 -14.25 14.48
N ALA A 21 -8.05 -14.48 13.51
CA ALA A 21 -7.98 -15.59 12.57
C ALA A 21 -7.41 -15.20 11.19
N GLN A 22 -7.04 -13.93 11.01
CA GLN A 22 -6.50 -13.43 9.73
C GLN A 22 -4.98 -13.58 9.72
N HIS A 23 -4.51 -14.77 9.36
CA HIS A 23 -3.08 -15.10 9.39
C HIS A 23 -2.41 -14.99 8.02
N GLY A 24 -1.11 -14.65 8.03
CA GLY A 24 -0.27 -14.65 6.82
C GLY A 24 -0.48 -13.47 5.87
N ILE A 25 -1.22 -12.44 6.31
CA ILE A 25 -1.58 -11.28 5.49
C ILE A 25 -0.81 -10.01 5.83
N ASP A 26 -0.07 -9.99 6.92
CA ASP A 26 0.73 -8.83 7.31
C ASP A 26 2.18 -8.99 6.86
N ILE A 27 2.75 -7.89 6.41
CA ILE A 27 4.17 -7.71 6.12
C ILE A 27 4.74 -6.83 7.23
N SER A 28 6.01 -7.01 7.59
CA SER A 28 6.65 -6.17 8.60
C SER A 28 6.45 -4.67 8.30
N GLY A 29 5.94 -3.91 9.28
CA GLY A 29 5.76 -2.46 9.18
C GLY A 29 7.08 -1.66 9.13
N GLN A 30 8.23 -2.35 9.18
CA GLN A 30 9.55 -1.74 9.15
C GLN A 30 10.21 -1.77 7.77
N VAL A 31 9.52 -2.29 6.73
CA VAL A 31 10.12 -2.39 5.40
C VAL A 31 10.38 -0.98 4.83
N ARG A 32 11.58 -0.75 4.30
CA ARG A 32 12.00 0.53 3.72
C ARG A 32 12.43 0.36 2.27
N TYR A 33 11.45 0.17 1.37
CA TYR A 33 11.70 0.00 -0.07
C TYR A 33 12.42 1.20 -0.70
N ASP A 34 12.21 2.39 -0.17
CA ASP A 34 12.94 3.60 -0.57
C ASP A 34 14.44 3.48 -0.30
N LEU A 35 14.84 2.94 0.86
CA LEU A 35 16.26 2.69 1.18
C LEU A 35 16.83 1.55 0.33
N LEU A 36 16.02 0.52 0.04
CA LEU A 36 16.42 -0.54 -0.90
C LEU A 36 16.72 0.05 -2.28
N ALA A 37 15.84 0.92 -2.80
CA ALA A 37 16.07 1.59 -4.08
C ALA A 37 17.35 2.45 -4.06
N GLN A 38 17.58 3.22 -3.00
CA GLN A 38 18.80 4.01 -2.83
C GLN A 38 20.06 3.12 -2.85
N SER A 39 20.02 1.95 -2.21
CA SER A 39 21.16 1.01 -2.19
C SER A 39 21.51 0.45 -3.57
N LEU A 40 20.56 0.46 -4.51
CA LEU A 40 20.74 0.03 -5.89
C LEU A 40 21.12 1.20 -6.83
N GLY A 41 21.34 2.40 -6.29
CA GLY A 41 21.69 3.60 -7.06
C GLY A 41 20.49 4.35 -7.66
N CYS A 42 19.26 3.91 -7.36
CA CYS A 42 18.03 4.57 -7.76
C CYS A 42 17.71 5.79 -6.87
N TYR A 43 16.77 6.63 -7.33
CA TYR A 43 16.08 7.55 -6.45
C TYR A 43 15.12 6.77 -5.55
N GLY A 44 15.16 7.02 -4.25
CA GLY A 44 14.23 6.43 -3.29
C GLY A 44 13.78 7.49 -2.30
N GLU A 45 12.47 7.62 -2.10
CA GLU A 45 11.90 8.54 -1.12
C GLU A 45 10.67 7.90 -0.45
N LYS A 46 10.50 8.15 0.86
CA LYS A 46 9.31 7.76 1.61
C LYS A 46 8.37 8.97 1.74
N VAL A 47 7.10 8.73 1.47
CA VAL A 47 6.00 9.70 1.54
C VAL A 47 5.02 9.20 2.58
N ASP A 48 4.89 9.92 3.68
CA ASP A 48 4.02 9.53 4.79
C ASP A 48 2.69 10.27 4.77
N GLU A 49 2.67 11.50 4.25
CA GLU A 49 1.48 12.35 4.19
C GLU A 49 1.08 12.66 2.74
N PRO A 50 -0.23 12.78 2.43
CA PRO A 50 -0.70 13.06 1.07
C PRO A 50 -0.10 14.31 0.44
N GLU A 51 0.10 15.38 1.21
CA GLU A 51 0.64 16.67 0.72
C GLU A 51 2.10 16.58 0.28
N GLN A 52 2.80 15.52 0.69
CA GLN A 52 4.20 15.28 0.30
C GLN A 52 4.29 14.59 -1.08
N LEU A 53 3.22 13.97 -1.56
CA LEU A 53 3.25 13.12 -2.75
C LEU A 53 3.61 13.91 -4.02
N GLU A 54 2.92 15.02 -4.28
CA GLU A 54 3.18 15.84 -5.46
C GLU A 54 4.62 16.42 -5.46
N PRO A 55 5.11 17.03 -4.36
CA PRO A 55 6.52 17.44 -4.28
C PRO A 55 7.52 16.28 -4.45
N ALA A 56 7.22 15.09 -3.93
CA ALA A 56 8.11 13.92 -4.04
C ALA A 56 8.18 13.39 -5.48
N LEU A 57 7.06 13.40 -6.20
CA LEU A 57 7.02 13.08 -7.63
C LEU A 57 7.87 14.06 -8.44
N GLN A 58 7.77 15.36 -8.15
CA GLN A 58 8.58 16.37 -8.84
C GLN A 58 10.09 16.13 -8.63
N ARG A 59 10.52 15.92 -7.38
CA ARG A 59 11.93 15.59 -7.07
C ARG A 59 12.39 14.29 -7.72
N ALA A 60 11.53 13.27 -7.75
CA ALA A 60 11.83 12.00 -8.40
C ALA A 60 12.09 12.17 -9.90
N VAL A 61 11.28 12.96 -10.60
CA VAL A 61 11.47 13.29 -12.01
C VAL A 61 12.75 14.10 -12.23
N GLU A 62 12.97 15.15 -11.44
CA GLU A 62 14.16 16.00 -11.51
C GLU A 62 15.46 15.25 -11.23
N SER A 63 15.40 14.13 -10.49
CA SER A 63 16.57 13.32 -10.18
C SER A 63 17.23 12.69 -11.41
N GLY A 64 16.49 12.53 -12.52
CA GLY A 64 16.96 11.88 -13.74
C GLY A 64 17.32 10.40 -13.56
N LYS A 65 16.91 9.78 -12.45
CA LYS A 65 17.20 8.37 -12.11
C LYS A 65 15.92 7.53 -12.18
N PRO A 66 16.04 6.20 -12.37
CA PRO A 66 14.96 5.29 -11.98
C PRO A 66 14.55 5.58 -10.53
N ALA A 67 13.25 5.70 -10.26
CA ALA A 67 12.74 6.19 -8.99
C ALA A 67 11.74 5.22 -8.35
N LEU A 68 11.80 5.11 -7.02
CA LEU A 68 10.83 4.43 -6.18
C LEU A 68 10.31 5.39 -5.12
N LEU A 69 9.00 5.57 -5.07
CA LEU A 69 8.32 6.27 -3.98
C LEU A 69 7.64 5.24 -3.06
N HIS A 70 8.09 5.18 -1.82
CA HIS A 70 7.40 4.42 -0.77
C HIS A 70 6.31 5.30 -0.19
N VAL A 71 5.09 5.17 -0.68
CA VAL A 71 3.92 5.91 -0.17
C VAL A 71 3.23 5.10 0.91
N THR A 72 3.08 5.64 2.12
CA THR A 72 2.32 5.03 3.22
C THR A 72 0.82 5.11 2.93
N VAL A 73 0.08 4.03 3.21
CA VAL A 73 -1.37 3.95 2.97
C VAL A 73 -2.05 3.34 4.20
N ASP A 74 -3.21 3.87 4.59
CA ASP A 74 -4.00 3.29 5.67
C ASP A 74 -4.53 1.89 5.29
N LYS A 75 -4.18 0.90 6.11
CA LYS A 75 -4.52 -0.51 5.87
C LYS A 75 -5.98 -0.88 6.05
N ASN A 76 -6.70 -0.14 6.87
CA ASN A 76 -8.13 -0.37 7.11
C ASN A 76 -8.96 0.21 5.97
N LEU A 77 -8.59 1.39 5.47
CA LEU A 77 -9.20 2.00 4.30
C LEU A 77 -8.88 1.19 3.04
N ASN A 78 -7.62 0.74 2.88
CA ASN A 78 -7.22 -0.09 1.74
C ASN A 78 -7.97 -1.44 1.71
N ALA A 79 -8.30 -2.00 2.87
CA ALA A 79 -9.10 -3.24 2.98
C ALA A 79 -10.59 -3.06 2.61
N LYS A 80 -11.04 -1.82 2.39
CA LYS A 80 -12.42 -1.47 2.01
C LYS A 80 -12.40 -0.49 0.84
N PRO A 81 -11.88 -0.90 -0.33
CA PRO A 81 -11.72 0.03 -1.43
C PRO A 81 -13.08 0.58 -1.90
N PRO A 82 -13.15 1.84 -2.36
CA PRO A 82 -14.38 2.40 -2.92
C PRO A 82 -14.95 1.50 -4.02
N GLY A 83 -16.26 1.27 -3.99
CA GLY A 83 -16.94 0.41 -4.95
C GLY A 83 -16.84 -1.09 -4.65
N TYR A 84 -16.16 -1.51 -3.58
CA TYR A 84 -16.10 -2.92 -3.16
C TYR A 84 -17.50 -3.51 -2.97
N GLU A 85 -18.38 -2.83 -2.22
CA GLU A 85 -19.77 -3.27 -2.00
C GLU A 85 -20.58 -3.41 -3.30
N LEU A 86 -20.37 -2.51 -4.26
CA LEU A 86 -21.02 -2.57 -5.57
C LEU A 86 -20.49 -3.76 -6.39
N PHE A 87 -19.18 -3.94 -6.44
CA PHE A 87 -18.53 -5.08 -7.09
C PHE A 87 -19.02 -6.42 -6.52
N ARG A 88 -19.22 -6.47 -5.20
CA ARG A 88 -19.79 -7.61 -4.49
C ARG A 88 -21.23 -7.86 -4.93
N TYR A 89 -22.08 -6.84 -4.86
CA TYR A 89 -23.50 -6.93 -5.19
C TYR A 89 -23.73 -7.55 -6.58
N VAL A 90 -22.99 -7.11 -7.60
CA VAL A 90 -23.14 -7.63 -8.97
C VAL A 90 -22.62 -9.04 -9.19
N ARG A 91 -21.85 -9.62 -8.26
CA ARG A 91 -21.26 -10.97 -8.40
C ARG A 91 -21.84 -12.03 -7.48
N THR A 92 -22.74 -11.66 -6.57
CA THR A 92 -23.47 -12.59 -5.70
C THR A 92 -24.94 -12.79 -6.10
N LEU A 93 -25.38 -12.15 -7.18
CA LEU A 93 -26.59 -12.51 -7.94
C LEU A 93 -26.22 -13.51 -9.03
#